data_AF-A0A540KX26-F1
#
_entry.id   AF-A0A540KX26-F1
#
_cell.length_a   1.000
_cell.length_b   1.000
_cell.length_c   1.000
_cell.angle_alpha   90.00
_cell.angle_beta   90.00
_cell.angle_gamma   90.00
#
_symmetry.space_group_name_H-M   'P 1'
#
loop_
_entity.id
_entity.type
_entity.pdbx_description
1 polymer ?
#
loop_
_entity_poly.entity_id
_entity_poly.type
_entity_poly.pdbx_seq_one_letter_code
_entity_poly.pdbx_strand_id
1 'polypeptide(L)'
;VLIPIVSSQLEIAASSLHILKIKACLFSVCTSLVVRGRDSLSHPVMLKIRQTLETILLWPSGDGDEVSKAQHGCIDCLALMICAELQDPDSFSIVGKKGDAASRDSALTYVINKLIQESNQPGNQPALSSDLDDVKCTSEVPVPLSFYMCMANVLISACQKILDSGRKPFARKTIPCLIRSVKVMTNPEIRAACVEVLFSSVYHVKSAILPYSTDLLEVSLKALRKGSEKEKMAGAKLMGSLMASDDAIVESISARLIEARSILSSIALTDASVELRQVCGKLLACLTP
;
A
#
# COMPACT_ATOMS: atom_id res chain seq x y z
N VAL A 1 26.38 -11.69 -0.79
CA VAL A 1 25.29 -12.63 -1.12
C VAL A 1 25.40 -13.01 -2.59
N LEU A 2 25.37 -14.31 -2.91
CA LEU A 2 25.32 -14.80 -4.29
C LEU A 2 23.86 -14.76 -4.76
N ILE A 3 23.40 -13.56 -5.14
CA ILE A 3 22.00 -13.29 -5.54
C ILE A 3 21.45 -14.31 -6.55
N PRO A 4 22.19 -14.74 -7.59
CA PRO A 4 21.73 -15.77 -8.51
C PRO A 4 21.41 -17.12 -7.85
N ILE A 5 22.26 -17.56 -6.92
CA ILE A 5 22.07 -18.83 -6.20
C ILE A 5 20.85 -18.73 -5.30
N VAL A 6 20.72 -17.62 -4.56
CA VAL A 6 19.56 -17.40 -3.68
C VAL A 6 18.27 -17.36 -4.47
N SER A 7 18.25 -16.73 -5.65
CA SER A 7 17.07 -16.73 -6.53
C SER A 7 16.69 -18.13 -6.99
N SER A 8 17.65 -18.95 -7.43
CA SER A 8 17.38 -20.33 -7.85
C SER A 8 16.86 -21.17 -6.68
N GLN A 9 17.45 -21.03 -5.48
CA GLN A 9 16.99 -21.73 -4.29
C GLN A 9 15.60 -21.28 -3.85
N LEU A 10 15.30 -19.98 -3.94
CA LEU A 10 13.98 -19.44 -3.60
C LEU A 10 12.91 -19.99 -4.55
N GLU A 11 13.19 -20.06 -5.84
CA GLU A 11 12.29 -20.62 -6.85
C GLU A 11 12.02 -22.12 -6.60
N ILE A 12 13.06 -22.92 -6.41
CA ILE A 12 12.91 -24.36 -6.09
C ILE A 12 12.13 -24.55 -4.77
N ALA A 13 12.42 -23.73 -3.76
CA ALA A 13 11.74 -23.79 -2.48
C ALA A 13 10.26 -23.37 -2.60
N ALA A 14 9.94 -22.39 -3.44
CA ALA A 14 8.56 -22.02 -3.74
C ALA A 14 7.82 -23.18 -4.44
N SER A 15 8.40 -23.77 -5.48
CA SER A 15 7.77 -24.91 -6.20
C SER A 15 7.55 -26.14 -5.33
N SER A 16 8.34 -26.32 -4.26
CA SER A 16 8.22 -27.44 -3.33
C SER A 16 7.55 -27.08 -1.99
N LEU A 17 7.00 -25.87 -1.84
CA LEU A 17 6.44 -25.33 -0.60
C LEU A 17 7.37 -25.45 0.63
N HIS A 18 8.68 -25.39 0.42
CA HIS A 18 9.66 -25.58 1.49
C HIS A 18 9.88 -24.30 2.31
N ILE A 19 8.94 -24.01 3.23
CA ILE A 19 8.86 -22.76 4.01
C ILE A 19 10.18 -22.35 4.68
N LEU A 20 10.92 -23.28 5.29
CA LEU A 20 12.19 -22.95 5.95
C LEU A 20 13.27 -22.45 4.97
N LYS A 21 13.35 -23.03 3.76
CA LYS A 21 14.27 -22.58 2.71
C LYS A 21 13.85 -21.23 2.15
N ILE A 22 12.54 -21.00 1.99
CA ILE A 22 12.00 -19.69 1.61
C ILE A 22 12.43 -18.64 2.63
N LYS A 23 12.19 -18.86 3.93
CA LYS A 23 12.60 -17.94 5.01
C LYS A 23 14.11 -17.65 4.98
N ALA A 24 14.95 -18.67 4.78
CA ALA A 24 16.40 -18.49 4.68
C ALA A 24 16.81 -17.67 3.45
N CYS A 25 16.18 -17.92 2.28
CA CYS A 25 16.43 -17.15 1.08
C CYS A 25 15.99 -15.69 1.24
N LEU A 26 14.79 -15.46 1.79
CA LEU A 26 14.27 -14.13 2.08
C LEU A 26 15.20 -13.37 3.04
N PHE A 27 15.64 -14.00 4.12
CA PHE A 27 16.61 -13.40 5.04
C PHE A 27 17.90 -12.96 4.33
N SER A 28 18.42 -13.80 3.43
CA SER A 28 19.62 -13.48 2.64
C SER A 28 19.39 -12.29 1.69
N VAL A 29 18.26 -12.26 0.98
CA VAL A 29 17.90 -11.14 0.09
C VAL A 29 17.69 -9.85 0.88
N CYS A 30 16.88 -9.88 1.93
CA CYS A 30 16.62 -8.75 2.81
C CYS A 30 17.92 -8.18 3.39
N THR A 31 18.82 -9.04 3.88
CA THR A 31 20.14 -8.61 4.38
C THR A 31 20.95 -7.94 3.27
N SER A 32 20.95 -8.48 2.05
CA SER A 32 21.64 -7.86 0.92
C SER A 32 21.06 -6.49 0.55
N LEU A 33 19.74 -6.33 0.60
CA LEU A 33 19.04 -5.06 0.35
C LEU A 33 19.34 -4.03 1.45
N VAL A 34 19.36 -4.45 2.72
CA VAL A 34 19.71 -3.56 3.85
C VAL A 34 21.16 -3.11 3.78
N VAL A 35 22.10 -4.03 3.48
CA VAL A 35 23.54 -3.72 3.52
C VAL A 35 24.03 -3.00 2.28
N ARG A 36 23.53 -3.36 1.09
CA ARG A 36 24.03 -2.83 -0.19
C ARG A 36 23.01 -1.96 -0.94
N GLY A 37 21.79 -1.82 -0.41
CA GLY A 37 20.76 -0.97 -0.99
C GLY A 37 20.54 -1.25 -2.47
N ARG A 38 20.68 -0.18 -3.25
CA ARG A 38 20.50 -0.17 -4.70
C ARG A 38 21.43 -1.13 -5.45
N ASP A 39 22.68 -1.32 -5.02
CA ASP A 39 23.60 -2.22 -5.72
C ASP A 39 23.08 -3.67 -5.76
N SER A 40 22.40 -4.09 -4.68
CA SER A 40 21.68 -5.36 -4.68
C SER A 40 20.48 -5.33 -5.61
N LEU A 41 19.68 -4.26 -5.56
CA LEU A 41 18.44 -4.12 -6.32
C LEU A 41 18.68 -4.08 -7.84
N SER A 42 19.77 -3.45 -8.29
CA SER A 42 20.15 -3.33 -9.69
C SER A 42 20.60 -4.64 -10.34
N HIS A 43 20.77 -5.71 -9.55
CA HIS A 43 21.12 -7.02 -10.08
C HIS A 43 19.95 -7.58 -10.93
N PRO A 44 20.16 -8.01 -12.20
CA PRO A 44 19.08 -8.40 -13.11
C PRO A 44 18.13 -9.48 -12.57
N VAL A 45 18.66 -10.39 -11.75
CA VAL A 45 17.91 -11.48 -11.11
C VAL A 45 16.89 -10.98 -10.06
N MET A 46 16.96 -9.73 -9.59
CA MET A 46 15.97 -9.19 -8.64
C MET A 46 14.55 -9.14 -9.22
N LEU A 47 14.41 -8.96 -10.54
CA LEU A 47 13.13 -9.12 -11.23
C LEU A 47 12.55 -10.53 -11.03
N LYS A 48 13.39 -11.57 -11.18
CA LYS A 48 13.00 -12.96 -10.97
C LYS A 48 12.62 -13.23 -9.52
N ILE A 49 13.40 -12.70 -8.58
CA ILE A 49 13.08 -12.79 -7.14
C ILE A 49 11.69 -12.19 -6.90
N ARG A 50 11.41 -10.97 -7.37
CA ARG A 50 10.10 -10.32 -7.23
C ARG A 50 8.95 -11.17 -7.80
N GLN A 51 9.14 -11.81 -8.95
CA GLN A 51 8.14 -12.73 -9.52
C GLN A 51 7.90 -13.95 -8.61
N THR A 52 8.95 -14.53 -8.04
CA THR A 52 8.81 -15.62 -7.06
C THR A 52 8.10 -15.16 -5.78
N LEU A 53 8.36 -13.93 -5.30
CA LEU A 53 7.64 -13.35 -4.17
C LEU A 53 6.14 -13.22 -4.47
N GLU A 54 5.78 -12.74 -5.67
CA GLU A 54 4.38 -12.68 -6.11
C GLU A 54 3.70 -14.05 -6.07
N THR A 55 4.37 -15.10 -6.56
CA THR A 55 3.84 -16.47 -6.51
C THR A 55 3.55 -16.93 -5.08
N ILE A 56 4.45 -16.64 -4.13
CA ILE A 56 4.27 -17.01 -2.72
C ILE A 56 3.13 -16.19 -2.07
N LEU A 57 3.02 -14.90 -2.43
CA LEU A 57 1.94 -14.02 -1.93
C LEU A 57 0.55 -14.42 -2.43
N LEU A 58 0.46 -15.15 -3.54
CA LEU A 58 -0.79 -15.68 -4.09
C LEU A 58 -1.22 -17.01 -3.46
N TRP A 59 -0.38 -17.62 -2.60
CA TRP A 59 -0.75 -18.87 -1.95
C TRP A 59 -1.95 -18.69 -1.01
N PRO A 60 -2.87 -19.67 -0.95
CA PRO A 60 -3.92 -19.68 0.06
C PRO A 60 -3.29 -19.83 1.45
N SER A 61 -3.73 -19.01 2.39
CA SER A 61 -3.23 -19.01 3.77
C SER A 61 -4.39 -18.82 4.75
N GLY A 62 -4.33 -19.50 5.88
CA GLY A 62 -5.13 -19.21 7.07
C GLY A 62 -4.40 -18.26 8.02
N ASP A 63 -5.12 -17.74 9.02
CA ASP A 63 -4.50 -16.89 10.05
C ASP A 63 -3.49 -17.70 10.88
N GLY A 64 -2.26 -17.16 11.00
CA GLY A 64 -1.18 -17.74 11.81
C GLY A 64 -0.47 -18.98 11.25
N ASP A 65 -0.81 -19.44 10.04
CA ASP A 65 -0.19 -20.63 9.46
C ASP A 65 1.26 -20.38 8.96
N GLU A 66 1.98 -21.46 8.62
CA GLU A 66 3.37 -21.31 8.14
C GLU A 66 3.48 -20.59 6.79
N VAL A 67 2.42 -20.60 5.99
CA VAL A 67 2.34 -19.87 4.70
C VAL A 67 2.29 -18.36 4.96
N SER A 68 1.44 -17.90 5.88
CA SER A 68 1.29 -16.50 6.27
C SER A 68 2.62 -15.93 6.80
N LYS A 69 3.42 -16.73 7.51
CA LYS A 69 4.77 -16.34 7.94
C LYS A 69 5.73 -16.17 6.77
N ALA A 70 5.65 -17.02 5.75
CA ALA A 70 6.45 -16.87 4.53
C ALA A 70 6.01 -15.63 3.71
N GLN A 71 4.70 -15.38 3.63
CA GLN A 71 4.13 -14.20 2.99
C GLN A 71 4.58 -12.91 3.70
N HIS A 72 4.62 -12.89 5.03
CA HIS A 72 5.15 -11.75 5.78
C HIS A 72 6.62 -11.46 5.44
N GLY A 73 7.45 -12.49 5.30
CA GLY A 73 8.83 -12.32 4.81
C GLY A 73 8.90 -11.79 3.37
N CYS A 74 7.94 -12.16 2.50
CA CYS A 74 7.84 -11.63 1.14
C CYS A 74 7.43 -10.15 1.14
N ILE A 75 6.46 -9.78 2.00
CA ILE A 75 6.03 -8.39 2.21
C ILE A 75 7.23 -7.52 2.62
N ASP A 76 8.01 -7.98 3.60
CA ASP A 76 9.18 -7.26 4.06
C ASP A 76 10.28 -7.15 3.01
N CYS A 77 10.48 -8.20 2.21
CA CYS A 77 11.45 -8.19 1.12
C CYS A 77 11.07 -7.17 0.04
N LEU A 78 9.81 -7.13 -0.40
CA LEU A 78 9.32 -6.13 -1.36
C LEU A 78 9.39 -4.71 -0.79
N ALA A 79 9.08 -4.53 0.50
CA ALA A 79 9.20 -3.24 1.16
C ALA A 79 10.66 -2.73 1.16
N LEU A 80 11.62 -3.63 1.41
CA LEU A 80 13.06 -3.30 1.32
C LEU A 80 13.51 -3.00 -0.11
N MET A 81 12.96 -3.69 -1.12
CA MET A 81 13.20 -3.36 -2.52
C MET A 81 12.71 -1.94 -2.84
N ILE A 82 11.52 -1.55 -2.37
CA ILE A 82 11.01 -0.18 -2.50
C ILE A 82 11.93 0.82 -1.79
N CYS A 83 12.36 0.52 -0.56
CA CYS A 83 13.26 1.41 0.18
C CYS A 83 14.59 1.61 -0.56
N ALA A 84 15.20 0.53 -1.07
CA ALA A 84 16.42 0.59 -1.87
C ALA A 84 16.23 1.33 -3.20
N GLU A 85 15.07 1.20 -3.84
CA GLU A 85 14.71 1.95 -5.05
C GLU A 85 14.68 3.46 -4.76
N LEU A 86 14.10 3.89 -3.64
CA LEU A 86 13.86 5.30 -3.37
C LEU A 86 15.03 6.04 -2.71
N GLN A 87 16.12 5.35 -2.38
CA GLN A 87 17.31 5.95 -1.75
C GLN A 87 18.23 6.68 -2.73
N ASP A 88 18.07 6.51 -4.05
CA ASP A 88 18.98 7.08 -5.05
C ASP A 88 18.40 8.35 -5.72
N PRO A 89 19.13 9.48 -5.68
CA PRO A 89 18.75 10.72 -6.35
C PRO A 89 18.56 10.60 -7.87
N ASP A 90 19.24 9.68 -8.55
CA ASP A 90 19.16 9.54 -10.02
C ASP A 90 17.89 8.84 -10.50
N SER A 91 17.14 8.20 -9.60
CA SER A 91 15.84 7.60 -9.92
C SER A 91 14.73 8.63 -10.20
N PHE A 92 15.03 9.92 -10.03
CA PHE A 92 14.06 11.00 -10.07
C PHE A 92 14.09 11.84 -11.35
N SER A 93 15.01 11.58 -12.28
CA SER A 93 15.13 12.32 -13.55
C SER A 93 14.17 11.86 -14.66
N ILE A 94 13.04 11.23 -14.31
CA ILE A 94 12.03 10.78 -15.30
C ILE A 94 10.76 11.63 -15.16
N VAL A 95 10.92 12.93 -15.30
CA VAL A 95 9.89 13.76 -15.94
C VAL A 95 10.38 13.90 -17.39
N GLY A 96 9.98 12.99 -18.29
CA GLY A 96 10.15 13.23 -19.73
C GLY A 96 10.78 12.16 -20.62
N LYS A 97 10.88 10.87 -20.24
CA LYS A 97 11.16 9.82 -21.23
C LYS A 97 10.10 8.72 -21.21
N LYS A 98 9.21 8.79 -22.20
CA LYS A 98 8.35 7.69 -22.67
C LYS A 98 9.26 6.48 -22.92
N GLY A 99 9.17 5.48 -22.04
CA GLY A 99 9.96 4.25 -22.14
C GLY A 99 9.38 3.19 -21.21
N ASP A 100 8.52 2.35 -21.78
CA ASP A 100 7.74 1.30 -21.09
C ASP A 100 8.60 0.26 -20.34
N ALA A 101 9.90 0.17 -20.66
CA ALA A 101 10.83 -0.80 -20.09
C ALA A 101 11.27 -0.46 -18.66
N ALA A 102 11.59 0.80 -18.35
CA ALA A 102 12.07 1.20 -17.01
C ALA A 102 10.94 1.20 -15.95
N SER A 103 9.69 1.39 -16.39
CA SER A 103 8.52 1.34 -15.50
C SER A 103 8.17 -0.08 -15.04
N ARG A 104 8.58 -1.13 -15.78
CA ARG A 104 8.35 -2.54 -15.43
C ARG A 104 9.26 -3.05 -14.31
N ASP A 105 10.37 -2.36 -14.06
CA ASP A 105 11.37 -2.77 -13.07
C ASP A 105 11.21 -2.10 -11.69
N SER A 106 10.44 -1.01 -11.60
CA SER A 106 10.15 -0.35 -10.32
C SER A 106 9.30 -1.26 -9.41
N ALA A 107 9.84 -1.59 -8.24
CA ALA A 107 9.13 -2.35 -7.22
C ALA A 107 7.94 -1.54 -6.69
N LEU A 108 8.12 -0.23 -6.48
CA LEU A 108 7.04 0.64 -5.99
C LEU A 108 5.87 0.71 -6.98
N THR A 109 6.18 0.97 -8.26
CA THR A 109 5.16 1.08 -9.31
C THR A 109 4.42 -0.24 -9.47
N TYR A 110 5.15 -1.36 -9.44
CA TYR A 110 4.57 -2.69 -9.48
C TYR A 110 3.59 -2.92 -8.33
N VAL A 111 3.95 -2.62 -7.08
CA VAL A 111 3.09 -2.82 -5.91
C VAL A 111 1.85 -1.92 -5.96
N ILE A 112 2.00 -0.64 -6.32
CA ILE A 112 0.88 0.28 -6.48
C ILE A 112 -0.10 -0.26 -7.53
N ASN A 113 0.41 -0.65 -8.70
CA ASN A 113 -0.41 -1.15 -9.79
C ASN A 113 -1.17 -2.42 -9.40
N LYS A 114 -0.54 -3.36 -8.69
CA LYS A 114 -1.19 -4.58 -8.19
C LYS A 114 -2.26 -4.27 -7.15
N LEU A 115 -2.03 -3.33 -6.24
CA LEU A 115 -3.01 -2.92 -5.25
C LEU A 115 -4.26 -2.28 -5.88
N ILE A 116 -4.07 -1.43 -6.89
CA ILE A 116 -5.17 -0.68 -7.51
C ILE A 116 -5.78 -1.40 -8.73
N GLN A 117 -5.28 -2.58 -9.12
CA GLN A 117 -5.72 -3.28 -10.34
C GLN A 117 -7.22 -3.60 -10.33
N GLU A 118 -7.83 -3.76 -9.16
CA GLU A 118 -9.27 -3.94 -9.01
C GLU A 118 -10.08 -2.83 -9.70
N SER A 119 -9.60 -1.58 -9.69
CA SER A 119 -10.32 -0.46 -10.31
C SER A 119 -10.33 -0.50 -11.83
N ASN A 120 -9.49 -1.34 -12.45
CA ASN A 120 -9.28 -1.40 -13.90
C ASN A 120 -9.84 -2.68 -14.54
N GLN A 121 -10.59 -3.52 -13.80
CA GLN A 121 -11.20 -4.70 -14.40
C GLN A 121 -12.26 -4.30 -15.45
N PRO A 122 -12.28 -4.90 -16.66
CA PRO A 122 -13.16 -4.52 -17.78
C PRO A 122 -14.67 -4.79 -17.58
N GLY A 123 -15.17 -4.91 -16.35
CA GLY A 123 -16.58 -5.12 -16.04
C GLY A 123 -17.37 -3.85 -15.67
N ASN A 124 -16.72 -2.70 -15.56
CA ASN A 124 -17.32 -1.45 -15.04
C ASN A 124 -17.63 -0.38 -16.10
N GLN A 125 -17.66 -0.74 -17.39
CA GLN A 125 -18.28 0.10 -18.42
C GLN A 125 -19.68 -0.42 -18.75
N PRO A 126 -20.72 0.43 -18.87
CA PRO A 126 -21.98 -0.01 -19.45
C PRO A 126 -21.67 -0.45 -20.88
N ALA A 127 -21.90 -1.73 -21.16
CA ALA A 127 -21.74 -2.30 -22.48
C ALA A 127 -22.59 -1.49 -23.48
N LEU A 128 -21.95 -0.63 -24.27
CA LEU A 128 -22.53 -0.21 -25.53
C LEU A 128 -22.35 -1.40 -26.48
N SER A 129 -23.49 -2.00 -26.79
CA SER A 129 -23.68 -3.03 -27.79
C SER A 129 -22.87 -2.78 -29.06
N SER A 130 -22.01 -3.72 -29.41
CA SER A 130 -21.77 -4.08 -30.80
C SER A 130 -21.38 -5.55 -30.85
N ASP A 131 -22.28 -6.34 -31.43
CA ASP A 131 -22.00 -7.70 -31.87
C ASP A 131 -20.73 -7.72 -32.73
N LEU A 132 -19.84 -8.68 -32.48
CA LEU A 132 -19.31 -9.61 -33.48
C LEU A 132 -18.24 -10.52 -32.85
N ASP A 133 -18.17 -11.72 -33.39
CA ASP A 133 -17.58 -12.96 -32.88
C ASP A 133 -16.08 -12.95 -32.49
N ASP A 134 -15.80 -13.95 -31.63
CA ASP A 134 -14.55 -14.66 -31.38
C ASP A 134 -13.65 -14.20 -30.22
N VAL A 135 -12.96 -15.21 -29.65
CA VAL A 135 -11.86 -15.18 -28.67
C VAL A 135 -12.21 -15.53 -27.22
N LYS A 136 -12.14 -16.85 -26.96
CA LYS A 136 -11.52 -17.51 -25.80
C LYS A 136 -11.77 -16.84 -24.43
N CYS A 137 -12.86 -17.27 -23.78
CA CYS A 137 -13.10 -17.03 -22.36
C CYS A 137 -12.07 -17.80 -21.51
N THR A 138 -10.85 -17.26 -21.38
CA THR A 138 -10.01 -17.55 -20.23
C THR A 138 -10.64 -16.83 -19.06
N SER A 139 -11.49 -17.53 -18.31
CA SER A 139 -11.94 -17.08 -17.00
C SER A 139 -10.68 -16.85 -16.14
N GLU A 140 -10.20 -15.61 -16.09
CA GLU A 140 -9.09 -15.24 -15.22
C GLU A 140 -9.54 -15.52 -13.79
N VAL A 141 -8.82 -16.41 -13.10
CA VAL A 141 -9.09 -16.70 -11.69
C VAL A 141 -9.00 -15.37 -10.94
N PRO A 142 -10.05 -14.95 -10.22
CA PRO A 142 -10.01 -13.70 -9.48
C PRO A 142 -8.84 -13.70 -8.50
N VAL A 143 -8.05 -12.63 -8.51
CA VAL A 143 -6.97 -12.44 -7.55
C VAL A 143 -7.55 -12.45 -6.14
N PRO A 144 -7.04 -13.28 -5.20
CA PRO A 144 -7.62 -13.41 -3.87
C PRO A 144 -7.46 -12.11 -3.06
N LEU A 145 -8.44 -11.81 -2.21
CA LEU A 145 -8.44 -10.61 -1.35
C LEU A 145 -7.14 -10.48 -0.52
N SER A 146 -6.63 -11.61 -0.01
CA SER A 146 -5.39 -11.68 0.76
C SER A 146 -4.19 -11.11 0.03
N PHE A 147 -4.14 -11.23 -1.31
CA PHE A 147 -3.06 -10.68 -2.11
C PHE A 147 -3.07 -9.15 -2.12
N TYR A 148 -4.25 -8.53 -2.25
CA TYR A 148 -4.38 -7.08 -2.15
C TYR A 148 -4.00 -6.58 -0.74
N MET A 149 -4.38 -7.31 0.30
CA MET A 149 -3.93 -7.02 1.67
C MET A 149 -2.41 -7.10 1.79
N CYS A 150 -1.77 -8.09 1.15
CA CYS A 150 -0.31 -8.17 1.11
C CYS A 150 0.31 -6.95 0.42
N MET A 151 -0.23 -6.49 -0.71
CA MET A 151 0.28 -5.31 -1.41
C MET A 151 0.12 -4.02 -0.59
N ALA A 152 -1.01 -3.85 0.11
CA ALA A 152 -1.18 -2.76 1.06
C ALA A 152 -0.14 -2.85 2.19
N ASN A 153 0.06 -4.04 2.78
CA ASN A 153 1.05 -4.27 3.82
C ASN A 153 2.49 -4.04 3.34
N VAL A 154 2.81 -4.26 2.06
CA VAL A 154 4.10 -3.89 1.48
C VAL A 154 4.31 -2.38 1.54
N LEU A 155 3.31 -1.58 1.16
CA LEU A 155 3.41 -0.12 1.21
C LEU A 155 3.48 0.39 2.66
N ILE A 156 2.72 -0.19 3.59
CA ILE A 156 2.79 0.13 5.03
C ILE A 156 4.18 -0.20 5.59
N SER A 157 4.71 -1.39 5.29
CA SER A 157 6.04 -1.82 5.72
C SER A 157 7.15 -0.93 5.11
N ALA A 158 6.96 -0.46 3.86
CA ALA A 158 7.86 0.50 3.23
C ALA A 158 7.82 1.87 3.95
N CYS A 159 6.64 2.40 4.27
CA CYS A 159 6.50 3.65 5.05
C CYS A 159 7.30 3.60 6.35
N GLN A 160 7.26 2.47 7.07
CA GLN A 160 7.96 2.28 8.34
C GLN A 160 9.49 2.24 8.21
N LYS A 161 10.00 1.76 7.08
CA LYS A 161 11.44 1.50 6.86
C LYS A 161 12.15 2.54 6.01
N ILE A 162 11.39 3.44 5.37
CA ILE A 162 11.96 4.41 4.45
C ILE A 162 12.83 5.44 5.16
N LEU A 163 14.00 5.70 4.60
CA LEU A 163 14.88 6.78 5.05
C LEU A 163 14.36 8.15 4.60
N ASP A 164 14.84 9.22 5.24
CA ASP A 164 14.42 10.59 4.96
C ASP A 164 14.53 10.97 3.47
N SER A 165 15.58 10.50 2.78
CA SER A 165 15.79 10.75 1.35
C SER A 165 14.68 10.16 0.45
N GLY A 166 14.09 9.04 0.85
CA GLY A 166 13.04 8.36 0.08
C GLY A 166 11.62 8.88 0.34
N ARG A 167 11.40 9.62 1.45
CA ARG A 167 10.07 10.08 1.89
C ARG A 167 9.33 10.90 0.84
N LYS A 168 9.97 11.95 0.30
CA LYS A 168 9.38 12.81 -0.74
C LYS A 168 9.04 12.03 -2.02
N PRO A 169 9.96 11.23 -2.59
CA PRO A 169 9.65 10.34 -3.72
C PRO A 169 8.50 9.38 -3.48
N PHE A 170 8.46 8.74 -2.31
CA PHE A 170 7.38 7.82 -1.94
C PHE A 170 6.04 8.55 -1.94
N ALA A 171 5.94 9.67 -1.20
CA ALA A 171 4.73 10.47 -1.13
C ALA A 171 4.24 10.87 -2.53
N ARG A 172 5.15 11.37 -3.37
CA ARG A 172 4.85 11.84 -4.73
C ARG A 172 4.27 10.76 -5.64
N LYS A 173 4.77 9.52 -5.55
CA LYS A 173 4.33 8.40 -6.41
C LYS A 173 3.10 7.68 -5.84
N THR A 174 3.04 7.50 -4.53
CA THR A 174 2.03 6.65 -3.88
C THR A 174 0.73 7.42 -3.58
N ILE A 175 0.82 8.59 -2.97
CA ILE A 175 -0.35 9.26 -2.37
C ILE A 175 -1.37 9.70 -3.42
N PRO A 176 -1.02 10.40 -4.51
CA PRO A 176 -1.99 10.82 -5.51
C PRO A 176 -2.70 9.63 -6.18
N CYS A 177 -1.99 8.53 -6.38
CA CYS A 177 -2.55 7.30 -6.95
C CYS A 177 -3.61 6.70 -6.02
N LEU A 178 -3.29 6.53 -4.74
CA LEU A 178 -4.22 5.95 -3.76
C LEU A 178 -5.43 6.85 -3.49
N ILE A 179 -5.24 8.18 -3.38
CA ILE A 179 -6.35 9.13 -3.23
C ILE A 179 -7.33 9.00 -4.40
N ARG A 180 -6.83 8.89 -5.63
CA ARG A 180 -7.67 8.70 -6.82
C ARG A 180 -8.39 7.36 -6.80
N SER A 181 -7.66 6.27 -6.53
CA SER A 181 -8.22 4.92 -6.56
C SER A 181 -9.28 4.71 -5.49
N VAL A 182 -9.06 5.16 -4.25
CA VAL A 182 -10.03 5.05 -3.14
C VAL A 182 -11.38 5.69 -3.48
N LYS A 183 -11.43 6.68 -4.38
CA LYS A 183 -12.69 7.30 -4.80
C LYS A 183 -13.56 6.40 -5.68
N VAL A 184 -12.96 5.46 -6.41
CA VAL A 184 -13.62 4.59 -7.41
C VAL A 184 -13.64 3.10 -7.04
N MET A 185 -12.87 2.67 -6.03
CA MET A 185 -12.83 1.28 -5.59
C MET A 185 -14.16 0.82 -4.99
N THR A 186 -14.63 -0.34 -5.44
CA THR A 186 -15.91 -0.94 -5.04
C THR A 186 -15.77 -1.78 -3.77
N ASN A 187 -14.70 -2.57 -3.64
CA ASN A 187 -14.50 -3.45 -2.50
C ASN A 187 -14.12 -2.66 -1.23
N PRO A 188 -14.94 -2.74 -0.16
CA PRO A 188 -14.71 -1.97 1.06
C PRO A 188 -13.47 -2.42 1.83
N GLU A 189 -13.09 -3.69 1.77
CA GLU A 189 -11.89 -4.20 2.43
C GLU A 189 -10.61 -3.66 1.78
N ILE A 190 -10.52 -3.67 0.46
CA ILE A 190 -9.35 -3.13 -0.25
C ILE A 190 -9.32 -1.60 -0.11
N ARG A 191 -10.48 -0.94 -0.16
CA ARG A 191 -10.57 0.50 0.08
C ARG A 191 -10.11 0.87 1.51
N ALA A 192 -10.49 0.09 2.52
CA ALA A 192 -10.00 0.28 3.89
C ALA A 192 -8.47 0.12 3.96
N ALA A 193 -7.92 -0.93 3.36
CA ALA A 193 -6.47 -1.16 3.32
C ALA A 193 -5.72 0.00 2.64
N CYS A 194 -6.25 0.56 1.54
CA CYS A 194 -5.67 1.76 0.93
C CYS A 194 -5.70 2.98 1.86
N VAL A 195 -6.78 3.18 2.62
CA VAL A 195 -6.85 4.25 3.65
C VAL A 195 -5.84 4.00 4.78
N GLU A 196 -5.60 2.73 5.16
CA GLU A 196 -4.54 2.38 6.12
C GLU A 196 -3.13 2.67 5.59
N VAL A 197 -2.87 2.45 4.29
CA VAL A 197 -1.62 2.87 3.65
C VAL A 197 -1.46 4.39 3.71
N LEU A 198 -2.53 5.15 3.44
CA LEU A 198 -2.52 6.60 3.55
C LEU A 198 -2.24 7.04 5.00
N PHE A 199 -2.88 6.42 6.00
CA PHE A 199 -2.60 6.66 7.42
C PHE A 199 -1.12 6.41 7.75
N SER A 200 -0.58 5.26 7.35
CA SER A 200 0.83 4.92 7.58
C SER A 200 1.77 5.91 6.90
N SER A 201 1.38 6.42 5.71
CA SER A 201 2.12 7.46 5.01
C SER A 201 2.13 8.76 5.82
N VAL A 202 0.99 9.23 6.33
CA VAL A 202 0.94 10.42 7.20
C VAL A 202 1.86 10.25 8.41
N TYR A 203 1.78 9.11 9.07
CA TYR A 203 2.50 8.84 10.31
C TYR A 203 4.02 8.75 10.14
N HIS A 204 4.51 8.09 9.08
CA HIS A 204 5.95 7.83 8.92
C HIS A 204 6.67 8.73 7.90
N VAL A 205 5.95 9.26 6.90
CA VAL A 205 6.53 10.08 5.82
C VAL A 205 6.53 11.58 6.17
N LYS A 206 5.75 11.98 7.20
CA LYS A 206 5.81 13.28 7.89
C LYS A 206 5.72 14.49 6.95
N SER A 207 6.63 15.45 7.01
CA SER A 207 6.58 16.72 6.27
C SER A 207 6.43 16.58 4.74
N ALA A 208 6.79 15.43 4.15
CA ALA A 208 6.54 15.15 2.73
C ALA A 208 5.04 14.99 2.38
N ILE A 209 4.16 14.97 3.39
CA ILE A 209 2.71 14.85 3.27
C ILE A 209 2.03 16.20 3.06
N LEU A 210 2.69 17.32 3.42
CA LEU A 210 2.10 18.66 3.38
C LEU A 210 1.37 18.99 2.06
N PRO A 211 1.87 18.65 0.86
CA PRO A 211 1.15 18.95 -0.39
C PRO A 211 -0.18 18.20 -0.58
N TYR A 212 -0.45 17.19 0.25
CA TYR A 212 -1.59 16.28 0.12
C TYR A 212 -2.53 16.33 1.34
N SER A 213 -2.21 17.11 2.37
CA SER A 213 -2.89 17.09 3.66
C SER A 213 -4.40 17.31 3.56
N THR A 214 -4.82 18.28 2.74
CA THR A 214 -6.25 18.59 2.53
C THR A 214 -7.00 17.45 1.86
N ASP A 215 -6.41 16.84 0.82
CA ASP A 215 -7.03 15.71 0.11
C ASP A 215 -7.09 14.46 1.00
N LEU A 216 -6.07 14.24 1.83
CA LEU A 216 -6.04 13.15 2.80
C LEU A 216 -7.12 13.33 3.87
N LEU A 217 -7.35 14.56 4.34
CA LEU A 217 -8.45 14.85 5.24
C LEU A 217 -9.80 14.59 4.56
N GLU A 218 -9.97 14.96 3.28
CA GLU A 218 -11.19 14.63 2.53
C GLU A 218 -11.44 13.12 2.42
N VAL A 219 -10.40 12.34 2.15
CA VAL A 219 -10.49 10.86 2.14
C VAL A 219 -10.94 10.34 3.50
N SER A 220 -10.34 10.85 4.59
CA SER A 220 -10.73 10.48 5.96
C SER A 220 -12.21 10.81 6.25
N LEU A 221 -12.65 12.04 5.95
CA LEU A 221 -14.03 12.48 6.16
C LEU A 221 -15.03 11.62 5.36
N LYS A 222 -14.68 11.27 4.12
CA LYS A 222 -15.52 10.39 3.28
C LYS A 222 -15.65 9.00 3.89
N ALA A 223 -14.54 8.42 4.35
CA ALA A 223 -14.53 7.11 5.00
C ALA A 223 -15.37 7.09 6.28
N LEU A 224 -15.24 8.12 7.14
CA LEU A 224 -16.02 8.25 8.36
C LEU A 224 -17.54 8.35 8.10
N ARG A 225 -17.95 9.06 7.04
CA ARG A 225 -19.37 9.27 6.72
C ARG A 225 -20.07 8.05 6.15
N LYS A 226 -19.41 7.36 5.21
CA LYS A 226 -20.06 6.37 4.33
C LYS A 226 -19.36 5.01 4.28
N GLY A 227 -18.23 4.86 4.96
CA GLY A 227 -17.46 3.63 4.95
C GLY A 227 -18.07 2.52 5.79
N SER A 228 -17.66 1.29 5.51
CA SER A 228 -17.77 0.15 6.42
C SER A 228 -17.05 0.42 7.75
N GLU A 229 -17.26 -0.43 8.75
CA GLU A 229 -16.60 -0.28 10.06
C GLU A 229 -15.06 -0.17 9.94
N LYS A 230 -14.45 -1.02 9.11
CA LYS A 230 -12.99 -1.00 8.84
C LYS A 230 -12.55 0.31 8.19
N GLU A 231 -13.31 0.81 7.22
CA GLU A 231 -13.01 2.08 6.57
C GLU A 231 -13.16 3.26 7.52
N LYS A 232 -14.21 3.28 8.35
CA LYS A 232 -14.40 4.32 9.37
C LYS A 232 -13.24 4.32 10.35
N MET A 233 -12.80 3.15 10.82
CA MET A 233 -11.65 3.02 11.71
C MET A 233 -10.35 3.52 11.03
N ALA A 234 -10.09 3.11 9.79
CA ALA A 234 -8.94 3.60 9.02
C ALA A 234 -9.00 5.12 8.80
N GLY A 235 -10.19 5.65 8.50
CA GLY A 235 -10.45 7.08 8.35
C GLY A 235 -10.20 7.86 9.64
N ALA A 236 -10.64 7.33 10.79
CA ALA A 236 -10.40 7.92 12.10
C ALA A 236 -8.90 7.96 12.42
N LYS A 237 -8.17 6.86 12.17
CA LYS A 237 -6.70 6.81 12.33
C LYS A 237 -5.98 7.82 11.44
N LEU A 238 -6.40 7.92 10.17
CA LEU A 238 -5.86 8.90 9.22
C LEU A 238 -6.08 10.34 9.70
N MET A 239 -7.30 10.67 10.16
CA MET A 239 -7.60 11.99 10.72
C MET A 239 -6.73 12.29 11.94
N GLY A 240 -6.66 11.35 12.89
CA GLY A 240 -5.86 11.50 14.09
C GLY A 240 -4.39 11.73 13.77
N SER A 241 -3.84 11.01 12.79
CA SER A 241 -2.45 11.21 12.36
C SER A 241 -2.23 12.58 11.72
N LEU A 242 -3.20 13.11 10.96
CA LEU A 242 -3.12 14.45 10.38
C LEU A 242 -3.18 15.54 11.47
N MET A 243 -4.05 15.36 12.47
CA MET A 243 -4.17 16.27 13.60
C MET A 243 -2.94 16.26 14.52
N ALA A 244 -2.22 15.14 14.58
CA ALA A 244 -0.99 14.98 15.36
C ALA A 244 0.28 15.30 14.54
N SER A 245 0.15 15.83 13.33
CA SER A 245 1.28 16.19 12.47
C SER A 245 1.84 17.59 12.80
N ASP A 246 2.91 17.98 12.12
CA ASP A 246 3.55 19.30 12.27
C ASP A 246 2.56 20.46 12.04
N ASP A 247 2.82 21.61 12.68
CA ASP A 247 1.93 22.78 12.67
C ASP A 247 1.49 23.21 11.26
N ALA A 248 2.40 23.17 10.28
CA ALA A 248 2.07 23.51 8.89
C ALA A 248 0.99 22.60 8.28
N ILE A 249 1.00 21.31 8.63
CA ILE A 249 -0.04 20.37 8.20
C ILE A 249 -1.35 20.69 8.92
N VAL A 250 -1.31 20.90 10.24
CA VAL A 250 -2.50 21.23 11.05
C VAL A 250 -3.15 22.53 10.58
N GLU A 251 -2.35 23.56 10.32
CA GLU A 251 -2.80 24.84 9.78
C GLU A 251 -3.49 24.66 8.43
N SER A 252 -2.90 23.88 7.52
CA SER A 252 -3.44 23.61 6.18
C SER A 252 -4.81 22.90 6.18
N ILE A 253 -5.15 22.19 7.26
CA ILE A 253 -6.41 21.43 7.36
C ILE A 253 -7.42 22.06 8.33
N SER A 254 -7.01 23.07 9.09
CA SER A 254 -7.76 23.66 10.21
C SER A 254 -9.20 24.06 9.84
N ALA A 255 -9.39 24.73 8.70
CA ALA A 255 -10.72 25.17 8.24
C ALA A 255 -11.69 23.99 8.03
N ARG A 256 -11.19 22.82 7.61
CA ARG A 256 -12.00 21.63 7.37
C ARG A 256 -12.19 20.76 8.62
N LEU A 257 -11.41 20.96 9.68
CA LEU A 257 -11.62 20.27 10.95
C LEU A 257 -12.94 20.68 11.62
N ILE A 258 -13.49 21.86 11.27
CA ILE A 258 -14.83 22.28 11.69
C ILE A 258 -15.89 21.32 11.16
N GLU A 259 -15.77 20.90 9.89
CA GLU A 259 -16.63 19.89 9.26
C GLU A 259 -16.47 18.52 9.94
N ALA A 260 -15.25 18.18 10.37
CA ALA A 260 -14.97 16.93 11.07
C ALA A 260 -15.72 16.81 12.41
N ARG A 261 -15.91 17.93 13.12
CA ARG A 261 -16.53 17.96 14.45
C ARG A 261 -17.93 17.35 14.49
N SER A 262 -18.78 17.69 13.52
CA SER A 262 -20.15 17.16 13.47
C SER A 262 -20.17 15.66 13.17
N ILE A 263 -19.29 15.20 12.28
CA ILE A 263 -19.17 13.78 11.92
C ILE A 263 -18.68 12.96 13.12
N LEU A 264 -17.59 13.41 13.76
CA LEU A 264 -17.02 12.73 14.93
C LEU A 264 -18.02 12.67 16.09
N SER A 265 -18.74 13.75 16.34
CA SER A 265 -19.80 13.79 17.36
C SER A 265 -20.93 12.81 17.05
N SER A 266 -21.38 12.73 15.79
CA SER A 266 -22.40 11.77 15.39
C SER A 266 -21.92 10.34 15.64
N ILE A 267 -20.72 9.99 15.17
CA ILE A 267 -20.17 8.63 15.31
C ILE A 267 -20.00 8.28 16.79
N ALA A 268 -19.39 9.16 17.59
CA ALA A 268 -19.15 8.92 19.01
C ALA A 268 -20.43 8.63 19.82
N LEU A 269 -21.58 9.15 19.38
CA LEU A 269 -22.87 8.95 20.03
C LEU A 269 -23.63 7.74 19.49
N THR A 270 -23.64 7.52 18.17
CA THR A 270 -24.62 6.63 17.53
C THR A 270 -24.03 5.40 16.84
N ASP A 271 -22.71 5.31 16.68
CA ASP A 271 -22.11 4.18 15.95
C ASP A 271 -22.16 2.87 16.76
N ALA A 272 -22.39 1.75 16.07
CA ALA A 272 -22.51 0.44 16.70
C ALA A 272 -21.18 -0.05 17.29
N SER A 273 -20.04 0.34 16.70
CA SER A 273 -18.71 -0.08 17.14
C SER A 273 -18.25 0.73 18.34
N VAL A 274 -18.11 0.07 19.50
CA VAL A 274 -17.65 0.70 20.76
C VAL A 274 -16.26 1.31 20.59
N GLU A 275 -15.38 0.59 19.90
CA GLU A 275 -14.00 1.01 19.66
C GLU A 275 -13.97 2.27 18.80
N LEU A 276 -14.76 2.30 17.72
CA LEU A 276 -14.86 3.48 16.86
C LEU A 276 -15.44 4.69 17.61
N ARG A 277 -16.45 4.48 18.47
CA ARG A 277 -16.99 5.54 19.33
C ARG A 277 -15.93 6.13 20.24
N GLN A 278 -15.10 5.29 20.87
CA GLN A 278 -14.02 5.73 21.75
C GLN A 278 -12.96 6.53 20.99
N VAL A 279 -12.54 6.05 19.81
CA VAL A 279 -11.55 6.76 18.98
C VAL A 279 -12.11 8.11 18.54
N CYS A 280 -13.33 8.16 18.02
CA CYS A 280 -13.95 9.41 17.57
C CYS A 280 -14.21 10.38 18.72
N GLY A 281 -14.55 9.88 19.91
CA GLY A 281 -14.67 10.70 21.12
C GLY A 281 -13.36 11.36 21.53
N LYS A 282 -12.24 10.61 21.46
CA LYS A 282 -10.89 11.17 21.72
C LYS A 282 -10.51 12.23 20.69
N LEU A 283 -10.77 11.97 19.40
CA LEU A 283 -10.50 12.95 18.34
C LEU A 283 -11.34 14.22 18.52
N LEU A 284 -12.61 14.06 18.88
CA LEU A 284 -13.50 15.19 19.16
C LEU A 284 -12.99 16.04 20.32
N ALA A 285 -12.51 15.41 21.39
CA ALA A 285 -11.93 16.11 22.54
C ALA A 285 -10.72 16.98 22.14
N CYS A 286 -9.93 16.56 21.15
CA CYS A 286 -8.81 17.36 20.63
C CYS A 286 -9.25 18.56 19.76
N LEU A 287 -10.51 18.60 19.30
CA LEU A 287 -11.07 19.71 18.48
C LEU A 287 -11.94 20.66 19.29
N THR A 288 -12.22 20.33 20.54
CA THR A 288 -12.95 21.18 21.48
C THR A 288 -11.95 21.92 22.36
N PRO A 289 -12.05 23.27 22.47
CA PRO A 289 -11.22 24.04 23.39
C PRO A 289 -11.52 23.72 24.86
#